data_AF-A0A382Y0T6-F1
#
_entry.id   AF-A0A382Y0T6-F1
#
_cell.length_a   1.000
_cell.length_b   1.000
_cell.length_c   1.000
_cell.angle_alpha   90.00
_cell.angle_beta   90.00
_cell.angle_gamma   90.00
#
_symmetry.space_group_name_H-M   'P 1'
#
loop_
_entity.id
_entity.type
_entity.pdbx_description
1 polymer ?
#
loop_
_entity_poly.entity_id
_entity_poly.type
_entity_poly.pdbx_seq_one_letter_code
_entity_poly.pdbx_strand_id
1 'polypeptide(L)'
;MHHLPEIPHKGKLHLLRYLMLPWFNNDKFPLYLAPMAGVTDRVFRSICKELGADVMVTEFVSSEGIIRQDDRTRKYTEFDDEQRPVGVQLFGADGEKMAEAAKKILEWKRPDFIDINFGCPVNKVVSKNGGSSLLRDCPVLERVATSVVKGIGSQVPVTGKIRIGWDQGSINAVQVSKILEGSGMQAISIHGRTRSQSYGGQADWNVIDECSQVVTIPVIGN
;
A
#
# COMPACT_ATOMS: atom_id res chain seq x y z
N MET A 1 -36.99 -17.82 31.22
CA MET A 1 -37.14 -16.99 30.00
C MET A 1 -35.75 -16.68 29.50
N HIS A 2 -35.34 -17.28 28.38
CA HIS A 2 -34.03 -17.09 27.78
C HIS A 2 -33.97 -15.72 27.09
N HIS A 3 -33.00 -14.89 27.48
CA HIS A 3 -32.64 -13.69 26.72
C HIS A 3 -31.91 -14.11 25.45
N LEU A 4 -32.49 -13.81 24.29
CA LEU A 4 -31.79 -13.80 23.01
C LEU A 4 -30.94 -12.52 22.93
N PRO A 5 -29.69 -12.57 22.43
CA PRO A 5 -28.91 -11.37 22.18
C PRO A 5 -29.46 -10.61 20.97
N GLU A 6 -29.50 -9.29 21.10
CA GLU A 6 -29.93 -8.37 20.04
C GLU A 6 -29.02 -8.47 18.81
N ILE A 7 -29.63 -8.58 17.64
CA ILE A 7 -28.96 -8.55 16.34
C ILE A 7 -28.60 -7.09 16.02
N PRO A 8 -27.34 -6.75 15.67
CA PRO A 8 -26.97 -5.38 15.38
C PRO A 8 -27.72 -4.83 14.15
N HIS A 9 -28.20 -3.60 14.28
CA HIS A 9 -28.92 -2.84 13.26
C HIS A 9 -28.28 -2.87 11.85
N LYS A 10 -29.12 -3.13 10.84
CA LYS A 10 -28.84 -3.13 9.38
C LYS A 10 -28.16 -1.86 8.82
N GLY A 11 -28.02 -0.79 9.60
CA GLY A 11 -27.40 0.48 9.17
C GLY A 11 -25.87 0.46 9.09
N LYS A 12 -25.17 -0.30 9.95
CA LYS A 12 -23.68 -0.41 9.90
C LYS A 12 -23.17 -1.25 8.72
N LEU A 13 -23.96 -2.22 8.28
CA LEU A 13 -23.60 -3.13 7.19
C LEU A 13 -23.52 -2.42 5.83
N HIS A 14 -24.30 -1.34 5.64
CA HIS A 14 -24.32 -0.59 4.38
C HIS A 14 -23.11 0.35 4.22
N LEU A 15 -22.54 0.88 5.32
CA LEU A 15 -21.33 1.70 5.28
C LEU A 15 -20.07 0.86 5.07
N LEU A 16 -20.02 -0.35 5.65
CA LEU A 16 -18.95 -1.32 5.45
C LEU A 16 -18.79 -1.76 3.99
N ARG A 17 -19.88 -1.73 3.21
CA ARG A 17 -19.89 -2.12 1.80
C ARG A 17 -19.11 -1.15 0.89
N TYR A 18 -18.82 0.07 1.37
CA TYR A 18 -17.98 1.06 0.68
C TYR A 18 -16.52 1.09 1.17
N LEU A 19 -16.18 0.33 2.20
CA LEU A 19 -14.85 0.35 2.85
C LEU A 19 -13.95 -0.83 2.45
N MET A 20 -14.51 -1.84 1.79
CA MET A 20 -13.76 -3.02 1.40
C MET A 20 -13.39 -2.96 -0.07
N LEU A 21 -12.10 -3.08 -0.35
CA LEU A 21 -11.55 -3.15 -1.70
C LEU A 21 -12.34 -4.18 -2.54
N PRO A 22 -12.79 -3.86 -3.77
CA PRO A 22 -13.76 -4.69 -4.51
C PRO A 22 -13.34 -6.15 -4.74
N TRP A 23 -12.03 -6.42 -4.74
CA TRP A 23 -11.43 -7.75 -4.93
C TRP A 23 -11.27 -8.56 -3.64
N PHE A 24 -11.57 -7.99 -2.47
CA PHE A 24 -11.76 -8.75 -1.24
C PHE A 24 -13.25 -9.09 -1.10
N ASN A 25 -13.70 -10.10 -1.85
CA ASN A 25 -15.08 -10.60 -1.77
C ASN A 25 -15.11 -12.13 -1.63
N ASN A 26 -16.20 -12.65 -1.04
CA ASN A 26 -16.55 -14.07 -1.01
C ASN A 26 -15.53 -15.02 -0.35
N ASP A 27 -15.01 -14.67 0.83
CA ASP A 27 -14.05 -15.50 1.59
C ASP A 27 -12.77 -15.87 0.81
N LYS A 28 -12.46 -15.14 -0.27
CA LYS A 28 -11.24 -15.33 -1.06
C LYS A 28 -10.11 -14.48 -0.50
N PHE A 29 -8.91 -15.08 -0.46
CA PHE A 29 -7.66 -14.41 -0.15
C PHE A 29 -6.96 -14.07 -1.47
N PRO A 30 -7.05 -12.83 -1.97
CA PRO A 30 -6.43 -12.46 -3.24
C PRO A 30 -4.91 -12.58 -3.17
N LEU A 31 -4.30 -13.22 -4.18
CA LEU A 31 -2.87 -13.30 -4.35
C LEU A 31 -2.34 -12.01 -4.97
N TYR A 32 -1.60 -11.23 -4.18
CA TYR A 32 -0.96 -10.01 -4.62
C TYR A 32 0.40 -10.29 -5.27
N LEU A 33 0.62 -9.75 -6.46
CA LEU A 33 1.97 -9.64 -7.02
C LEU A 33 2.67 -8.41 -6.45
N ALA A 34 3.68 -8.64 -5.61
CA ALA A 34 4.45 -7.58 -4.97
C ALA A 34 5.24 -6.74 -5.99
N PRO A 35 5.39 -5.42 -5.77
CA PRO A 35 6.13 -4.55 -6.66
C PRO A 35 7.65 -4.74 -6.50
N MET A 36 8.35 -4.98 -7.61
CA MET A 36 9.80 -5.17 -7.67
C MET A 36 10.39 -4.35 -8.81
N ALA A 37 11.11 -3.27 -8.46
CA ALA A 37 11.75 -2.40 -9.44
C ALA A 37 12.75 -3.19 -10.32
N GLY A 38 12.63 -3.00 -11.63
CA GLY A 38 13.39 -3.71 -12.67
C GLY A 38 12.91 -5.13 -12.96
N VAL A 39 11.84 -5.61 -12.31
CA VAL A 39 11.37 -7.00 -12.42
C VAL A 39 9.89 -7.07 -12.77
N THR A 40 9.02 -6.44 -11.98
CA THR A 40 7.56 -6.48 -12.22
C THR A 40 7.12 -5.45 -13.25
N ASP A 41 7.76 -5.48 -14.42
CA ASP A 41 7.36 -4.68 -15.56
C ASP A 41 6.02 -5.17 -16.15
N ARG A 42 5.51 -4.50 -17.17
CA ARG A 42 4.24 -4.86 -17.82
C ARG A 42 4.20 -6.32 -18.26
N VAL A 43 5.25 -6.82 -18.93
CA VAL A 43 5.26 -8.18 -19.50
C VAL A 43 5.25 -9.22 -18.39
N PHE A 44 6.10 -9.04 -17.37
CA PHE A 44 6.15 -9.96 -16.23
C PHE A 44 4.81 -10.05 -15.51
N ARG A 45 4.14 -8.90 -15.28
CA ARG A 45 2.83 -8.88 -14.62
C ARG A 45 1.74 -9.57 -15.45
N SER A 46 1.77 -9.47 -16.78
CA SER A 46 0.82 -10.20 -17.65
C SER A 46 0.98 -11.71 -17.50
N ILE A 47 2.22 -12.22 -17.48
CA ILE A 47 2.48 -13.65 -17.24
C ILE A 47 1.98 -14.07 -15.87
N CYS A 48 2.27 -13.29 -14.82
CA CYS A 48 1.76 -13.60 -13.48
C CYS A 48 0.23 -13.57 -13.39
N LYS A 49 -0.44 -12.68 -14.12
CA LYS A 49 -1.90 -12.63 -14.20
C LYS A 49 -2.45 -13.93 -14.78
N GLU A 50 -1.89 -14.38 -15.91
CA GLU A 50 -2.26 -15.65 -16.56
C GLU A 50 -2.01 -16.86 -15.66
N LEU A 51 -0.99 -16.79 -14.79
CA LEU A 51 -0.63 -17.86 -13.84
C LEU A 51 -1.36 -17.77 -12.49
N GLY A 52 -2.33 -16.86 -12.33
CA GLY A 52 -3.23 -16.84 -11.18
C GLY A 52 -2.90 -15.83 -10.07
N ALA A 53 -2.11 -14.79 -10.34
CA ALA A 53 -2.12 -13.61 -9.49
C ALA A 53 -3.47 -12.88 -9.62
N ASP A 54 -4.00 -12.36 -8.52
CA ASP A 54 -5.30 -11.69 -8.49
C ASP A 54 -5.16 -10.17 -8.61
N VAL A 55 -4.19 -9.60 -7.88
CA VAL A 55 -3.98 -8.15 -7.76
C VAL A 55 -2.54 -7.78 -8.12
N MET A 56 -2.39 -6.74 -8.92
CA MET A 56 -1.11 -6.32 -9.49
C MET A 56 -0.69 -4.99 -8.88
N VAL A 57 0.61 -4.82 -8.67
CA VAL A 57 1.19 -3.52 -8.33
C VAL A 57 2.31 -3.25 -9.32
N THR A 58 2.34 -2.04 -9.90
CA THR A 58 3.43 -1.65 -10.80
C THR A 58 4.76 -1.59 -10.05
N GLU A 59 5.85 -1.45 -10.80
CA GLU A 59 7.08 -0.91 -10.20
C GLU A 59 6.80 0.45 -9.54
N PHE A 60 7.68 0.89 -8.66
CA PHE A 60 7.48 2.13 -7.91
C PHE A 60 8.20 3.33 -8.50
N VAL A 61 7.53 4.47 -8.47
CA VAL A 61 8.02 5.74 -9.03
C VAL A 61 8.06 6.84 -7.98
N SER A 62 9.03 7.75 -8.10
CA SER A 62 9.12 8.90 -7.19
C SER A 62 8.06 9.94 -7.55
N SER A 63 7.43 10.56 -6.54
CA SER A 63 6.52 11.69 -6.76
C SER A 63 7.16 12.84 -7.54
N GLU A 64 8.40 13.19 -7.22
CA GLU A 64 9.20 14.19 -7.95
C GLU A 64 9.34 13.87 -9.45
N GLY A 65 9.61 12.60 -9.79
CA GLY A 65 9.73 12.14 -11.18
C GLY A 65 8.42 12.27 -11.95
N ILE A 66 7.29 11.96 -11.31
CA ILE A 66 5.96 12.15 -11.89
C ILE A 66 5.63 13.63 -12.06
N ILE A 67 5.92 14.47 -11.07
CA ILE A 67 5.63 15.90 -11.12
C ILE A 67 6.38 16.60 -12.26
N ARG A 68 7.67 16.27 -12.44
CA ARG A 68 8.57 16.85 -13.44
C ARG A 68 8.32 16.35 -14.88
N GLN A 69 7.37 15.44 -15.08
CA GLN A 69 7.01 14.86 -16.37
C GLN A 69 8.16 14.18 -17.13
N ASP A 70 9.04 13.46 -16.43
CA ASP A 70 10.05 12.64 -17.11
C ASP A 70 9.35 11.43 -17.76
N ASP A 71 9.31 11.39 -19.10
CA ASP A 71 8.70 10.29 -19.88
C ASP A 71 9.26 8.92 -19.48
N ARG A 72 10.52 8.87 -19.03
CA ARG A 72 11.14 7.65 -18.51
C ARG A 72 10.42 7.13 -17.25
N THR A 73 9.90 8.02 -16.41
CA THR A 73 9.18 7.65 -15.19
C THR A 73 7.78 7.08 -15.52
N ARG A 74 7.17 7.53 -16.62
CA ARG A 74 5.85 7.04 -17.06
C ARG A 74 5.87 5.57 -17.50
N LYS A 75 6.99 5.07 -18.03
CA LYS A 75 7.15 3.66 -18.42
C LYS A 75 6.87 2.71 -17.25
N TYR A 76 7.30 3.08 -16.04
CA TYR A 76 7.12 2.25 -14.83
C TYR A 76 5.67 2.22 -14.33
N THR A 77 4.79 3.08 -14.84
CA THR A 77 3.36 3.13 -14.49
C THR A 77 2.46 2.54 -15.59
N GLU A 78 3.04 1.91 -16.62
CA GLU A 78 2.28 1.26 -17.69
C GLU A 78 1.69 -0.07 -17.24
N PHE A 79 0.43 -0.30 -17.59
CA PHE A 79 -0.30 -1.55 -17.44
C PHE A 79 -1.39 -1.62 -18.52
N ASP A 80 -1.91 -2.83 -18.77
CA ASP A 80 -3.07 -3.06 -19.64
C ASP A 80 -4.32 -3.39 -18.80
N ASP A 81 -5.50 -3.31 -19.42
CA ASP A 81 -6.77 -3.57 -18.73
C ASP A 81 -6.90 -5.03 -18.27
N GLU A 82 -6.24 -5.98 -18.94
CA GLU A 82 -6.20 -7.39 -18.54
C GLU A 82 -5.46 -7.60 -17.20
N GLN A 83 -4.60 -6.65 -16.80
CA GLN A 83 -3.89 -6.71 -15.52
C GLN A 83 -4.76 -6.28 -14.33
N ARG A 84 -5.98 -5.77 -14.56
CA ARG A 84 -6.82 -5.25 -13.48
C ARG A 84 -7.31 -6.37 -12.53
N PRO A 85 -7.44 -6.11 -11.22
CA PRO A 85 -7.11 -4.85 -10.53
C PRO A 85 -5.61 -4.59 -10.43
N VAL A 86 -5.19 -3.38 -10.77
CA VAL A 86 -3.79 -2.93 -10.75
C VAL A 86 -3.63 -1.58 -10.07
N GLY A 87 -2.64 -1.50 -9.19
CA GLY A 87 -2.26 -0.28 -8.48
C GLY A 87 -0.94 0.27 -8.96
N VAL A 88 -0.81 1.60 -8.94
CA VAL A 88 0.47 2.27 -9.18
C VAL A 88 1.12 2.62 -7.86
N GLN A 89 2.37 2.18 -7.65
CA GLN A 89 3.10 2.45 -6.42
C GLN A 89 3.94 3.74 -6.50
N LEU A 90 3.75 4.64 -5.53
CA LEU A 90 4.48 5.89 -5.37
C LEU A 90 5.43 5.85 -4.17
N PHE A 91 6.49 6.65 -4.21
CA PHE A 91 7.29 6.97 -3.03
C PHE A 91 7.74 8.43 -2.98
N GLY A 92 7.92 8.92 -1.76
CA GLY A 92 8.35 10.29 -1.46
C GLY A 92 8.11 10.62 0.01
N ALA A 93 8.60 11.78 0.46
CA ALA A 93 8.53 12.22 1.86
C ALA A 93 7.69 13.50 2.06
N ASP A 94 7.34 14.17 0.97
CA ASP A 94 6.58 15.42 0.95
C ASP A 94 5.12 15.10 0.62
N GLY A 95 4.22 15.32 1.58
CA GLY A 95 2.81 14.95 1.44
C GLY A 95 2.08 15.69 0.31
N GLU A 96 2.40 16.96 0.09
CA GLU A 96 1.76 17.76 -0.97
C GLU A 96 2.18 17.26 -2.34
N LYS A 97 3.48 17.01 -2.53
CA LYS A 97 4.02 16.45 -3.77
C LYS A 97 3.53 15.03 -4.03
N MET A 98 3.42 14.22 -2.97
CA MET A 98 2.85 12.87 -3.09
C MET A 98 1.39 12.92 -3.56
N ALA A 99 0.58 13.83 -3.01
CA ALA A 99 -0.80 14.02 -3.42
C ALA A 99 -0.91 14.53 -4.87
N GLU A 100 -0.07 15.49 -5.27
CA GLU A 100 -0.02 15.99 -6.66
C GLU A 100 0.36 14.87 -7.64
N ALA A 101 1.40 14.09 -7.33
CA ALA A 101 1.83 12.98 -8.16
C ALA A 101 0.74 11.91 -8.32
N ALA A 102 0.03 11.60 -7.23
CA ALA A 102 -1.06 10.63 -7.24
C ALA A 102 -2.23 11.11 -8.12
N LYS A 103 -2.59 12.40 -8.07
CA LYS A 103 -3.59 13.00 -8.97
C LYS A 103 -3.17 12.92 -10.44
N LYS A 104 -1.92 13.25 -10.75
CA LYS A 104 -1.37 13.13 -12.12
C LYS A 104 -1.46 11.68 -12.64
N ILE A 105 -1.14 10.69 -11.80
CA ILE A 105 -1.28 9.27 -12.16
C ILE A 105 -2.75 8.90 -12.44
N LEU A 106 -3.68 9.37 -11.61
CA LEU A 106 -5.11 9.15 -11.86
C LEU A 106 -5.55 9.69 -13.22
N GLU A 107 -5.13 10.92 -13.55
CA GLU A 107 -5.46 11.54 -14.83
C GLU A 107 -4.91 10.75 -16.02
N TRP A 108 -3.66 10.28 -15.93
CA TRP A 108 -2.97 9.68 -17.08
C TRP A 108 -3.21 8.18 -17.25
N LYS A 109 -3.36 7.44 -16.14
CA LYS A 109 -3.33 5.98 -16.13
C LYS A 109 -4.61 5.35 -15.59
N ARG A 110 -5.34 6.03 -14.68
CA ARG A 110 -6.57 5.51 -14.07
C ARG A 110 -6.41 4.10 -13.48
N PRO A 111 -5.44 3.86 -12.57
CA PRO A 111 -5.30 2.58 -11.88
C PRO A 111 -6.52 2.30 -10.99
N ASP A 112 -6.68 1.06 -10.54
CA ASP A 112 -7.75 0.68 -9.61
C ASP A 112 -7.47 1.13 -8.17
N PHE A 113 -6.20 1.41 -7.84
CA PHE A 113 -5.78 1.99 -6.57
C PHE A 113 -4.42 2.71 -6.67
N ILE A 114 -4.11 3.53 -5.68
CA ILE A 114 -2.78 4.13 -5.47
C ILE A 114 -2.13 3.46 -4.27
N ASP A 115 -0.91 2.95 -4.43
CA ASP A 115 -0.14 2.35 -3.34
C ASP A 115 1.04 3.23 -2.93
N ILE A 116 1.30 3.36 -1.63
CA ILE A 116 2.41 4.16 -1.12
C ILE A 116 3.48 3.28 -0.51
N ASN A 117 4.70 3.39 -1.03
CA ASN A 117 5.85 2.65 -0.52
C ASN A 117 6.48 3.36 0.70
N PHE A 118 6.30 2.74 1.87
CA PHE A 118 6.94 3.09 3.14
C PHE A 118 7.99 2.04 3.56
N GLY A 119 8.38 1.11 2.67
CA GLY A 119 9.19 -0.06 3.01
C GLY A 119 10.53 -0.17 2.28
N CYS A 120 10.78 0.60 1.23
CA CYS A 120 11.97 0.45 0.39
C CYS A 120 13.26 0.81 1.16
N PRO A 121 14.23 -0.12 1.29
CA PRO A 121 15.46 0.10 2.06
C PRO A 121 16.58 0.79 1.25
N VAL A 122 16.40 0.93 -0.07
CA VAL A 122 17.44 1.35 -1.01
C VAL A 122 17.91 2.76 -0.70
N ASN A 123 19.24 2.94 -0.65
CA ASN A 123 19.86 4.20 -0.25
C ASN A 123 19.38 5.40 -1.08
N LYS A 124 19.14 5.24 -2.39
CA LYS A 124 18.62 6.32 -3.26
C LYS A 124 17.22 6.81 -2.87
N VAL A 125 16.43 5.96 -2.23
CA VAL A 125 15.07 6.26 -1.74
C VAL A 125 15.15 6.82 -0.32
N VAL A 126 15.90 6.15 0.57
CA VAL A 126 16.11 6.53 1.96
C VAL A 126 16.82 7.88 2.10
N SER A 127 17.80 8.19 1.24
CA SER A 127 18.54 9.47 1.28
C SER A 127 17.69 10.68 0.92
N LYS A 128 16.51 10.46 0.33
CA LYS A 128 15.49 11.48 0.06
C LYS A 128 14.35 11.44 1.08
N ASN A 129 14.58 10.81 2.23
CA ASN A 129 13.59 10.55 3.29
C ASN A 129 12.36 9.75 2.85
N GLY A 130 12.43 9.01 1.74
CA GLY A 130 11.34 8.14 1.28
C GLY A 130 11.51 6.67 1.70
N GLY A 131 10.46 5.87 1.50
CA GLY A 131 10.50 4.43 1.79
C GLY A 131 10.64 4.18 3.29
N SER A 132 11.50 3.23 3.68
CA SER A 132 11.63 2.78 5.06
C SER A 132 12.16 3.81 6.05
N SER A 133 12.72 4.94 5.58
CA SER A 133 13.10 6.04 6.50
C SER A 133 11.90 6.62 7.22
N LEU A 134 10.72 6.59 6.60
CA LEU A 134 9.48 7.09 7.19
C LEU A 134 9.04 6.25 8.39
N LEU A 135 9.48 4.99 8.50
CA LEU A 135 9.24 4.18 9.70
C LEU A 135 9.95 4.74 10.94
N ARG A 136 10.97 5.59 10.78
CA ARG A 136 11.62 6.27 11.91
C ARG A 136 10.96 7.60 12.29
N ASP A 137 10.08 8.12 11.44
CA ASP A 137 9.43 9.41 11.61
C ASP A 137 7.93 9.27 11.31
N CYS A 138 7.22 8.72 12.29
CA CYS A 138 5.78 8.50 12.22
C CYS A 138 4.99 9.80 11.90
N PRO A 139 5.35 10.99 12.44
CA PRO A 139 4.72 12.25 12.03
C PRO A 139 4.85 12.57 10.54
N VAL A 140 6.02 12.34 9.91
CA VAL A 140 6.14 12.51 8.45
C VAL A 140 5.31 11.48 7.71
N LEU A 141 5.35 10.21 8.14
CA LEU A 141 4.56 9.13 7.55
C LEU A 141 3.06 9.44 7.54
N GLU A 142 2.53 9.88 8.69
CA GLU A 142 1.13 10.29 8.84
C GLU A 142 0.77 11.45 7.91
N ARG A 143 1.61 12.49 7.84
CA ARG A 143 1.40 13.61 6.93
C ARG A 143 1.35 13.16 5.47
N VAL A 144 2.27 12.28 5.05
CA VAL A 144 2.27 11.75 3.67
C VAL A 144 1.00 10.95 3.41
N ALA A 145 0.65 10.02 4.30
CA ALA A 145 -0.54 9.18 4.16
C ALA A 145 -1.82 10.03 4.07
N THR A 146 -2.00 10.94 5.03
CA THR A 146 -3.16 11.85 5.10
C THR A 146 -3.25 12.74 3.86
N SER A 147 -2.15 13.33 3.40
CA SER A 147 -2.15 14.20 2.22
C SER A 147 -2.52 13.46 0.95
N VAL A 148 -2.02 12.23 0.74
CA VAL A 148 -2.39 11.43 -0.42
C VAL A 148 -3.87 11.05 -0.37
N VAL A 149 -4.34 10.51 0.76
CA VAL A 149 -5.76 10.12 0.92
C VAL A 149 -6.68 11.31 0.67
N LYS A 150 -6.40 12.47 1.28
CA LYS A 150 -7.17 13.71 1.04
C LYS A 150 -7.07 14.19 -0.41
N GLY A 151 -5.89 14.09 -1.02
CA GLY A 151 -5.67 14.50 -2.39
C GLY A 151 -6.44 13.66 -3.40
N ILE A 152 -6.51 12.35 -3.18
CA ILE A 152 -7.24 11.40 -4.03
C ILE A 152 -8.75 11.47 -3.79
N GLY A 153 -9.16 11.72 -2.54
CA GLY A 153 -10.57 11.72 -2.15
C GLY A 153 -11.17 10.32 -2.30
N SER A 154 -12.35 10.23 -2.91
CA SER A 154 -13.08 8.96 -3.11
C SER A 154 -12.91 8.38 -4.52
N GLN A 155 -11.94 8.83 -5.31
CA GLN A 155 -11.78 8.40 -6.70
C GLN A 155 -11.31 6.95 -6.82
N VAL A 156 -10.28 6.58 -6.05
CA VAL A 156 -9.78 5.21 -5.91
C VAL A 156 -9.27 4.99 -4.49
N PRO A 157 -9.18 3.74 -4.03
CA PRO A 157 -8.53 3.41 -2.77
C PRO A 157 -7.05 3.79 -2.72
N VAL A 158 -6.57 4.13 -1.52
CA VAL A 158 -5.15 4.33 -1.23
C VAL A 158 -4.68 3.25 -0.28
N THR A 159 -3.59 2.58 -0.62
CA THR A 159 -3.00 1.49 0.18
C THR A 159 -1.56 1.83 0.57
N GLY A 160 -1.02 1.14 1.57
CA GLY A 160 0.36 1.33 2.02
C GLY A 160 1.15 0.04 2.07
N LYS A 161 2.42 0.06 1.65
CA LYS A 161 3.35 -1.05 1.83
C LYS A 161 4.45 -0.68 2.81
N ILE A 162 4.55 -1.41 3.93
CA ILE A 162 5.54 -1.18 4.99
C ILE A 162 6.48 -2.39 5.18
N ARG A 163 7.52 -2.17 5.98
CA ARG A 163 8.31 -3.20 6.68
C ARG A 163 7.94 -3.19 8.17
N ILE A 164 8.34 -4.20 8.93
CA ILE A 164 8.02 -4.26 10.37
C ILE A 164 8.69 -3.16 11.22
N GLY A 165 9.75 -2.54 10.71
CA GLY A 165 10.50 -1.49 11.38
C GLY A 165 11.81 -1.16 10.66
N TRP A 166 12.62 -0.27 11.24
CA TRP A 166 13.92 0.08 10.68
C TRP A 166 14.99 -0.98 11.01
N ASP A 167 15.08 -1.39 12.26
CA ASP A 167 15.92 -2.48 12.75
C ASP A 167 15.22 -3.20 13.91
N GLN A 168 15.88 -4.21 14.48
CA GLN A 168 15.30 -5.02 15.55
C GLN A 168 14.97 -4.21 16.82
N GLY A 169 15.70 -3.13 17.07
CA GLY A 169 15.47 -2.25 18.23
C GLY A 169 14.38 -1.20 17.98
N SER A 170 13.82 -1.15 16.76
CA SER A 170 12.88 -0.13 16.30
C SER A 170 11.73 -0.72 15.48
N ILE A 171 11.23 -1.89 15.89
CA ILE A 171 10.00 -2.48 15.36
C ILE A 171 8.81 -1.62 15.80
N ASN A 172 8.01 -1.17 14.84
CA ASN A 172 6.89 -0.28 15.09
C ASN A 172 5.70 -0.47 14.14
N ALA A 173 5.64 -1.58 13.38
CA ALA A 173 4.56 -1.81 12.43
C ALA A 173 3.15 -1.79 13.02
N VAL A 174 2.95 -2.21 14.28
CA VAL A 174 1.64 -2.11 14.95
C VAL A 174 1.19 -0.65 15.09
N GLN A 175 2.10 0.24 15.53
CA GLN A 175 1.83 1.67 15.61
C GLN A 175 1.59 2.27 14.22
N VAL A 176 2.46 1.96 13.25
CA VAL A 176 2.36 2.45 11.88
C VAL A 176 1.04 2.01 11.24
N SER A 177 0.60 0.78 11.48
CA SER A 177 -0.66 0.26 10.91
C SER A 177 -1.87 1.07 11.38
N LYS A 178 -1.94 1.40 12.67
CA LYS A 178 -2.98 2.28 13.23
C LYS A 178 -2.95 3.69 12.62
N ILE A 179 -1.75 4.24 12.40
CA ILE A 179 -1.58 5.56 11.76
C ILE A 179 -2.09 5.54 10.32
N LEU A 180 -1.74 4.50 9.55
CA LEU A 180 -2.16 4.39 8.15
C LEU A 180 -3.68 4.19 8.03
N GLU A 181 -4.28 3.35 8.87
CA GLU A 181 -5.74 3.21 8.95
C GLU A 181 -6.41 4.55 9.35
N GLY A 182 -5.92 5.20 10.41
CA GLY A 182 -6.45 6.49 10.88
C GLY A 182 -6.31 7.61 9.85
N SER A 183 -5.34 7.51 8.93
CA SER A 183 -5.16 8.42 7.80
C SER A 183 -6.15 8.15 6.65
N GLY A 184 -6.92 7.05 6.71
CA GLY A 184 -7.91 6.65 5.71
C GLY A 184 -7.39 5.72 4.61
N MET A 185 -6.24 5.07 4.79
CA MET A 185 -5.82 3.99 3.88
C MET A 185 -6.75 2.78 4.01
N GLN A 186 -6.91 2.04 2.92
CA GLN A 186 -7.91 0.97 2.81
C GLN A 186 -7.31 -0.44 2.82
N ALA A 187 -5.99 -0.58 2.76
CA ALA A 187 -5.27 -1.83 3.02
C ALA A 187 -3.78 -1.57 3.28
N ILE A 188 -3.13 -2.52 3.97
CA ILE A 188 -1.71 -2.44 4.30
C ILE A 188 -1.01 -3.75 3.91
N SER A 189 0.02 -3.66 3.09
CA SER A 189 0.94 -4.78 2.83
C SER A 189 2.15 -4.69 3.76
N ILE A 190 2.46 -5.75 4.50
CA ILE A 190 3.54 -5.75 5.51
C ILE A 190 4.60 -6.77 5.13
N HIS A 191 5.79 -6.29 4.77
CA HIS A 191 6.96 -7.16 4.66
C HIS A 191 7.48 -7.48 6.07
N GLY A 192 7.42 -8.76 6.47
CA GLY A 192 7.80 -9.30 7.79
C GLY A 192 9.28 -9.15 8.18
N ARG A 193 10.03 -8.27 7.53
CA ARG A 193 11.44 -8.01 7.84
C ARG A 193 11.67 -6.53 8.08
N THR A 194 12.56 -6.21 9.01
CA THR A 194 13.05 -4.85 9.21
C THR A 194 13.80 -4.35 7.99
N ARG A 195 13.99 -3.04 7.87
CA ARG A 195 14.84 -2.44 6.82
C ARG A 195 16.26 -3.04 6.85
N SER A 196 16.87 -3.12 8.03
CA SER A 196 18.26 -3.54 8.20
C SER A 196 18.51 -5.00 7.83
N GLN A 197 17.50 -5.88 7.97
CA GLN A 197 17.59 -7.26 7.50
C GLN A 197 17.66 -7.37 5.97
N SER A 198 17.20 -6.36 5.21
CA SER A 198 17.04 -6.45 3.75
C SER A 198 16.25 -7.70 3.34
N TYR A 199 16.94 -8.72 2.81
CA TYR A 199 16.36 -10.03 2.45
C TYR A 199 16.91 -11.19 3.29
N GLY A 200 17.83 -10.91 4.23
CA GLY A 200 18.38 -11.91 5.14
C GLY A 200 17.40 -12.29 6.25
N GLY A 201 17.71 -13.39 6.93
CA GLY A 201 16.90 -13.90 8.03
C GLY A 201 15.49 -14.36 7.61
N GLN A 202 14.64 -14.58 8.61
CA GLN A 202 13.27 -15.03 8.42
C GLN A 202 12.28 -13.87 8.54
N ALA A 203 11.17 -13.97 7.81
CA ALA A 203 10.04 -13.06 8.00
C ALA A 203 9.36 -13.37 9.34
N ASP A 204 9.09 -12.33 10.11
CA ASP A 204 8.37 -12.41 11.37
C ASP A 204 6.86 -12.25 11.11
N TRP A 205 6.20 -13.41 11.02
CA TRP A 205 4.75 -13.48 10.80
C TRP A 205 3.94 -13.10 12.04
N ASN A 206 4.53 -13.18 13.25
CA ASN A 206 3.83 -12.80 14.47
C ASN A 206 3.56 -11.29 14.49
N VAL A 207 4.54 -10.48 14.05
CA VAL A 207 4.33 -9.03 13.93
C VAL A 207 3.24 -8.70 12.91
N ILE A 208 3.13 -9.46 11.82
CA ILE A 208 2.07 -9.28 10.82
C ILE A 208 0.70 -9.62 11.43
N ASP A 209 0.60 -10.73 12.16
CA ASP A 209 -0.62 -11.14 12.87
C ASP A 209 -1.06 -10.07 13.89
N GLU A 210 -0.14 -9.59 14.74
CA GLU A 210 -0.39 -8.49 15.67
C GLU A 210 -0.93 -7.24 14.96
N CYS A 211 -0.38 -6.88 13.80
CA CYS A 211 -0.89 -5.77 13.00
C CYS A 211 -2.32 -6.01 12.53
N SER A 212 -2.62 -7.22 12.04
CA SER A 212 -3.96 -7.61 11.55
C SER A 212 -5.03 -7.59 12.64
N GLN A 213 -4.65 -7.76 13.90
CA GLN A 213 -5.57 -7.76 15.04
C GLN A 213 -5.91 -6.34 15.53
N VAL A 214 -5.08 -5.33 15.20
CA VAL A 214 -5.26 -3.96 15.70
C VAL A 214 -5.87 -2.98 14.71
N VAL A 215 -6.00 -3.37 13.43
CA VAL A 215 -6.69 -2.59 12.40
C VAL A 215 -7.89 -3.38 11.86
N THR A 216 -8.86 -2.67 11.30
CA THR A 216 -10.06 -3.25 10.67
C THR A 216 -9.93 -3.39 9.17
N ILE A 217 -9.00 -2.67 8.55
CA ILE A 217 -8.66 -2.78 7.12
C ILE A 217 -7.82 -4.04 6.82
N PRO A 218 -7.89 -4.60 5.59
CA PRO A 218 -7.08 -5.76 5.21
C PRO A 218 -5.58 -5.57 5.42
N VAL A 219 -4.94 -6.59 6.01
CA VAL A 219 -3.49 -6.72 6.13
C VAL A 219 -3.01 -7.85 5.23
N ILE A 220 -2.12 -7.55 4.28
CA ILE A 220 -1.52 -8.50 3.35
C ILE A 220 -0.10 -8.81 3.84
N GLY A 221 0.13 -10.04 4.29
CA GLY A 221 1.46 -10.49 4.72
C GLY A 221 2.41 -10.72 3.54
N ASN A 222 3.66 -10.27 3.68
CA ASN A 222 4.72 -10.35 2.65
C ASN A 222 6.10 -10.70 3.22
#